data_AF-A0AAE1E8P8-F1
#
_entry.id   AF-A0AAE1E8P8-F1
#
_cell.length_a   1.000
_cell.length_b   1.000
_cell.length_c   1.000
_cell.angle_alpha   90.00
_cell.angle_beta   90.00
_cell.angle_gamma   90.00
#
_symmetry.space_group_name_H-M   'P 1'
#
loop_
_entity.id
_entity.type
_entity.pdbx_description
1 polymer ?
#
loop_
_entity_poly.entity_id
_entity_poly.type
_entity_poly.pdbx_seq_one_letter_code
_entity_poly.pdbx_strand_id
1 'polypeptide(L)'
;MATASLKLAAKVGLAGGAMYWTVQQGLWGTAEEGAAAGKKFAAAVMPSTVEYLDKIPSFAKVNEAAIKNWNAGMKTTFESLSSAPESVNKYASKAKDAVSNLGKSDKDH
;
A
#
# COMPACT_ATOMS: atom_id res chain seq x y z
N MET A 1 -5.45 -17.67 10.55
CA MET A 1 -4.62 -16.44 10.57
C MET A 1 -3.27 -16.61 9.87
N ALA A 2 -2.58 -17.75 9.97
CA ALA A 2 -1.27 -17.99 9.34
C ALA A 2 -1.25 -17.84 7.79
N THR A 3 -2.31 -18.24 7.10
CA THR A 3 -2.39 -18.18 5.62
C THR A 3 -2.50 -16.75 5.07
N ALA A 4 -3.14 -15.84 5.81
CA ALA A 4 -3.25 -14.43 5.42
C ALA A 4 -1.91 -13.69 5.56
N SER A 5 -1.18 -13.95 6.63
CA SER A 5 0.16 -13.38 6.86
C SER A 5 1.18 -13.88 5.83
N LEU A 6 1.12 -15.16 5.46
CA LEU A 6 2.02 -15.73 4.44
C LEU A 6 1.74 -15.12 3.06
N LYS A 7 0.47 -14.92 2.71
CA LYS A 7 0.06 -14.26 1.46
C LYS A 7 0.49 -12.79 1.42
N LEU A 8 0.43 -12.09 2.56
CA LEU A 8 0.93 -10.73 2.68
C LEU A 8 2.45 -10.68 2.47
N ALA A 9 3.19 -11.55 3.15
CA ALA A 9 4.65 -11.62 3.04
C ALA A 9 5.09 -11.92 1.60
N ALA A 10 4.44 -12.86 0.91
CA ALA A 10 4.71 -13.15 -0.50
C ALA A 10 4.46 -11.94 -1.40
N LYS A 11 3.34 -11.22 -1.21
CA LYS A 11 3.04 -10.01 -1.99
C LYS A 11 4.06 -8.90 -1.75
N VAL A 12 4.45 -8.68 -0.49
CA VAL A 12 5.46 -7.68 -0.13
C VAL A 12 6.81 -8.06 -0.71
N GLY A 13 7.20 -9.34 -0.67
CA GLY A 13 8.45 -9.82 -1.25
C GLY A 13 8.50 -9.63 -2.77
N LEU A 14 7.42 -9.98 -3.49
CA LEU A 14 7.32 -9.76 -4.93
C LEU A 14 7.37 -8.27 -5.30
N ALA A 15 6.60 -7.44 -4.59
CA ALA A 15 6.59 -5.99 -4.82
C ALA A 15 7.95 -5.36 -4.51
N GLY A 16 8.57 -5.75 -3.39
CA GLY A 16 9.89 -5.30 -2.97
C GLY A 16 10.99 -5.69 -3.96
N GLY A 17 10.98 -6.95 -4.42
CA GLY A 17 11.92 -7.42 -5.43
C GLY A 17 11.80 -6.68 -6.76
N ALA A 18 10.56 -6.45 -7.22
CA ALA A 18 10.32 -5.66 -8.44
C ALA A 18 10.81 -4.21 -8.29
N MET A 19 10.49 -3.56 -7.16
CA MET A 19 10.98 -2.20 -6.88
C MET A 19 12.51 -2.14 -6.82
N TYR A 20 13.15 -3.06 -6.10
CA TYR A 20 14.61 -3.13 -6.01
C TYR A 20 15.28 -3.29 -7.38
N TRP A 21 14.72 -4.14 -8.23
CA TRP A 21 15.21 -4.30 -9.60
C TRP A 21 15.08 -3.00 -10.41
N THR A 22 13.96 -2.28 -10.31
CA THR A 22 13.80 -0.99 -11.01
C THR A 22 14.76 0.10 -10.51
N VAL A 23 15.13 0.08 -9.22
CA VAL A 23 16.16 0.95 -8.66
C VAL A 23 17.52 0.62 -9.25
N GLN A 24 17.89 -0.65 -9.31
CA GLN A 24 19.15 -1.11 -9.94
C GLN A 24 19.25 -0.74 -11.42
N GLN A 25 18.12 -0.70 -12.13
CA GLN A 25 18.08 -0.26 -13.54
C GLN A 25 18.19 1.26 -13.71
N GLY A 26 18.24 2.04 -12.63
CA GLY A 26 18.32 3.51 -12.70
C GLY A 26 17.00 4.17 -13.10
N LEU A 27 15.85 3.46 -13.01
CA LEU A 27 14.55 4.01 -13.38
C LEU A 27 14.17 5.23 -12.52
N TRP A 28 14.61 5.23 -11.27
CA TRP A 28 14.39 6.28 -10.27
C TRP A 28 15.61 7.21 -10.11
N GLY A 29 16.60 7.10 -11.00
CA GLY A 29 17.80 7.92 -10.99
C GLY A 29 17.56 9.28 -11.64
N THR A 30 18.54 9.78 -12.38
CA THR A 30 18.37 11.02 -13.15
C THR A 30 17.37 10.83 -14.30
N ALA A 31 16.86 11.93 -14.85
CA ALA A 31 15.94 11.87 -16.00
C ALA A 31 16.56 11.11 -17.20
N GLU A 32 17.87 11.22 -17.38
CA GLU A 32 18.62 10.55 -18.44
C GLU A 32 18.77 9.05 -18.18
N GLU A 33 19.09 8.67 -16.93
CA GLU A 33 19.16 7.27 -16.49
C GLU A 33 17.80 6.59 -16.61
N GLY A 34 16.72 7.26 -16.16
CA GLY A 34 15.36 6.76 -16.27
C GLY A 34 14.89 6.62 -17.71
N ALA A 35 15.21 7.59 -18.59
CA ALA A 35 14.89 7.50 -20.01
C ALA A 35 15.66 6.37 -20.71
N ALA A 36 16.94 6.16 -20.37
CA ALA A 36 17.73 5.05 -20.89
C ALA A 36 17.23 3.69 -20.40
N ALA A 37 16.88 3.57 -19.12
CA ALA A 37 16.27 2.38 -18.53
C ALA A 37 14.92 2.06 -19.18
N GLY A 38 14.08 3.09 -19.39
CA GLY A 38 12.80 2.98 -20.09
C GLY A 38 12.96 2.50 -21.54
N LYS A 39 13.96 3.01 -22.27
CA LYS A 39 14.28 2.54 -23.63
C LYS A 39 14.77 1.10 -23.65
N LYS A 40 15.62 0.70 -22.70
CA LYS A 40 16.09 -0.70 -22.56
C LYS A 40 14.93 -1.63 -22.22
N PHE A 41 14.03 -1.21 -21.33
CA PHE A 41 12.81 -1.95 -21.01
C PHE A 41 11.92 -2.08 -22.25
N ALA A 42 11.63 -0.98 -22.95
CA ALA A 42 10.83 -1.01 -24.17
C ALA A 42 11.44 -1.93 -25.25
N ALA A 43 12.77 -1.91 -25.42
CA ALA A 43 13.48 -2.75 -26.37
C ALA A 43 13.50 -4.24 -25.97
N ALA A 44 13.61 -4.55 -24.67
CA ALA A 44 13.61 -5.92 -24.18
C ALA A 44 12.22 -6.58 -24.23
N VAL A 45 11.15 -5.78 -24.34
CA VAL A 45 9.77 -6.24 -24.16
C VAL A 45 8.93 -6.24 -25.45
N MET A 46 9.46 -5.87 -26.64
CA MET A 46 8.62 -5.73 -27.87
C MET A 46 8.95 -6.68 -29.04
N PRO A 47 7.90 -7.32 -29.60
CA PRO A 47 6.87 -6.64 -30.41
C PRO A 47 5.44 -6.57 -29.85
N SER A 48 5.10 -7.33 -28.80
CA SER A 48 3.70 -7.49 -28.32
C SER A 48 3.24 -6.46 -27.28
N THR A 49 4.07 -5.49 -26.89
CA THR A 49 3.71 -4.44 -25.92
C THR A 49 3.45 -3.06 -26.52
N VAL A 50 3.49 -2.91 -27.85
CA VAL A 50 3.17 -1.62 -28.52
C VAL A 50 1.78 -1.12 -28.11
N GLU A 51 0.80 -2.03 -27.99
CA GLU A 51 -0.56 -1.72 -27.53
C GLU A 51 -0.65 -1.16 -26.09
N TYR A 52 0.40 -1.33 -25.29
CA TYR A 52 0.45 -0.86 -23.91
C TYR A 52 1.23 0.45 -23.76
N LEU A 53 2.09 0.80 -24.72
CA LEU A 53 2.75 2.10 -24.74
C LEU A 53 1.73 3.24 -24.85
N ASP A 54 0.68 3.04 -25.66
CA ASP A 54 -0.43 3.99 -25.80
C ASP A 54 -1.29 4.10 -24.52
N LYS A 55 -1.19 3.11 -23.62
CA LYS A 55 -1.88 3.11 -22.32
C LYS A 55 -1.06 3.78 -21.22
N ILE A 56 0.19 4.15 -21.49
CA ILE A 56 1.00 4.90 -20.53
C ILE A 56 0.35 6.27 -20.32
N PRO A 57 -0.07 6.61 -19.10
CA PRO A 57 -0.68 7.89 -18.84
C PRO A 57 0.30 9.02 -19.13
N SER A 58 -0.20 10.12 -19.68
CA SER A 58 0.61 11.32 -19.87
C SER A 58 1.14 11.83 -18.52
N PHE A 59 2.28 12.53 -18.57
CA PHE A 59 2.87 13.12 -17.37
C PHE A 59 1.88 13.99 -16.58
N ALA A 60 1.03 14.76 -17.28
CA ALA A 60 -0.03 15.55 -16.66
C ALA A 60 -1.03 14.69 -15.85
N LYS A 61 -1.47 13.55 -16.40
CA LYS A 61 -2.36 12.62 -15.70
C LYS A 61 -1.68 11.97 -14.49
N VAL A 62 -0.39 11.63 -14.61
CA VAL A 62 0.40 11.10 -13.49
C VAL A 62 0.52 12.13 -12.37
N ASN A 63 0.82 13.39 -12.72
CA ASN A 63 0.96 14.48 -11.76
C ASN A 63 -0.37 14.77 -11.03
N GLU A 64 -1.48 14.83 -11.76
CA GLU A 64 -2.82 15.01 -11.17
C GLU A 64 -3.16 13.86 -10.20
N ALA A 65 -2.91 12.62 -10.61
CA ALA A 65 -3.15 11.45 -9.77
C ALA A 65 -2.27 11.46 -8.51
N ALA A 66 -1.00 11.86 -8.64
CA ALA A 66 -0.08 11.97 -7.51
C ALA A 66 -0.59 12.97 -6.46
N ILE A 67 -0.97 14.18 -6.89
CA ILE A 67 -1.52 15.22 -6.01
C ILE A 67 -2.81 14.72 -5.34
N LYS A 68 -3.74 14.14 -6.12
CA LYS A 68 -5.01 13.63 -5.61
C LYS A 68 -4.81 12.54 -4.56
N ASN A 69 -3.97 11.56 -4.84
CA ASN A 69 -3.72 10.42 -3.95
C ASN A 69 -2.97 10.85 -2.68
N TRP A 70 -2.02 11.78 -2.80
CA TRP A 70 -1.36 12.36 -1.64
C TRP A 70 -2.36 13.04 -0.68
N ASN A 71 -3.23 13.89 -1.22
CA ASN A 71 -4.26 14.59 -0.42
C ASN A 71 -5.26 13.61 0.20
N ALA A 72 -5.68 12.59 -0.55
CA ALA A 72 -6.55 11.54 -0.04
C ALA A 72 -5.87 10.75 1.10
N GLY A 73 -4.60 10.37 0.93
CA GLY A 73 -3.83 9.67 1.96
C GLY A 73 -3.64 10.50 3.23
N MET A 74 -3.30 11.79 3.09
CA MET A 74 -3.22 12.74 4.21
C MET A 74 -4.57 12.81 4.94
N LYS A 75 -5.66 13.03 4.21
CA LYS A 75 -7.01 13.09 4.78
C LYS A 75 -7.36 11.81 5.55
N THR A 76 -7.20 10.65 4.93
CA THR A 76 -7.47 9.35 5.58
C THR A 76 -6.63 9.15 6.83
N THR A 77 -5.36 9.56 6.82
CA THR A 77 -4.48 9.44 7.99
C THR A 77 -4.99 10.28 9.15
N PHE A 78 -5.32 11.55 8.91
CA PHE A 78 -5.86 12.44 9.95
C PHE A 78 -7.24 12.02 10.43
N GLU A 79 -8.12 11.56 9.54
CA GLU A 79 -9.42 11.00 9.92
C GLU A 79 -9.27 9.76 10.80
N SER A 80 -8.38 8.83 10.43
CA SER A 80 -8.08 7.65 11.24
C SER A 80 -7.48 8.03 12.59
N LEU A 81 -6.62 9.05 12.63
CA LEU A 81 -6.03 9.52 13.89
C LEU A 81 -7.08 10.19 14.78
N SER A 82 -7.97 10.99 14.20
CA SER A 82 -9.06 11.66 14.95
C SER A 82 -10.08 10.68 15.52
N SER A 83 -10.31 9.56 14.85
CA SER A 83 -11.25 8.50 15.30
C SER A 83 -10.59 7.44 16.18
N ALA A 84 -9.26 7.50 16.35
CA ALA A 84 -8.53 6.55 17.18
C ALA A 84 -8.95 6.59 18.66
N PRO A 85 -9.12 7.75 19.33
CA PRO A 85 -9.55 7.79 20.74
C PRO A 85 -10.93 7.17 20.96
N GLU A 86 -11.89 7.43 20.07
CA GLU A 86 -13.24 6.84 20.14
C GLU A 86 -13.19 5.32 19.95
N SER A 87 -12.40 4.86 18.97
CA SER A 87 -12.20 3.43 18.71
C SER A 87 -11.56 2.74 19.92
N VAL A 88 -10.49 3.31 20.48
CA VAL A 88 -9.80 2.79 21.66
C VAL A 88 -10.74 2.73 22.86
N ASN A 89 -11.49 3.80 23.14
CA ASN A 89 -12.46 3.81 24.24
C ASN A 89 -13.55 2.75 24.05
N LYS A 90 -14.09 2.59 22.83
CA LYS A 90 -15.11 1.59 22.53
C LYS A 90 -14.60 0.17 22.76
N TYR A 91 -13.39 -0.16 22.32
CA TYR A 91 -12.80 -1.48 22.52
C TYR A 91 -12.38 -1.71 23.97
N ALA A 92 -11.85 -0.69 24.66
CA ALA A 92 -11.51 -0.76 26.07
C ALA A 92 -12.75 -1.00 26.95
N SER A 93 -13.87 -0.31 26.68
CA SER A 93 -15.14 -0.55 27.36
C SER A 93 -15.66 -1.97 27.13
N LYS A 94 -15.64 -2.45 25.87
CA LYS A 94 -16.02 -3.84 25.57
C LYS A 94 -15.15 -4.88 26.26
N ALA A 95 -13.84 -4.63 26.36
CA ALA A 95 -12.93 -5.51 27.07
C ALA A 95 -13.23 -5.52 28.58
N LYS A 96 -13.49 -4.35 29.16
CA LYS A 96 -13.90 -4.22 30.57
C LYS A 96 -15.20 -4.96 30.86
N ASP A 97 -16.19 -4.82 29.97
CA ASP A 97 -17.48 -5.49 30.11
C ASP A 97 -17.34 -7.01 29.98
N ALA A 98 -16.54 -7.49 29.01
CA ALA A 98 -16.25 -8.91 28.85
C ALA A 98 -15.57 -9.50 30.09
N VAL A 99 -14.55 -8.84 30.63
CA VAL A 99 -13.87 -9.27 31.86
C VAL A 99 -14.81 -9.26 33.06
N SER A 100 -15.66 -8.22 33.19
CA SER A 100 -16.62 -8.14 34.29
C SER A 100 -17.68 -9.24 34.21
N ASN A 101 -18.12 -9.63 33.01
CA ASN A 101 -19.13 -10.66 32.83
C ASN A 101 -18.56 -12.07 33.08
N LEU A 102 -17.29 -12.31 32.72
CA LEU A 102 -16.60 -13.56 33.06
C LEU A 102 -16.48 -13.75 34.59
N GLY A 103 -16.12 -12.72 35.34
CA GLY A 103 -16.02 -12.80 36.80
C GLY A 103 -17.35 -12.85 37.56
N LYS A 104 -18.48 -12.55 36.89
CA LYS A 104 -19.83 -12.73 37.46
C LYS A 104 -20.34 -14.15 37.22
N SER A 105 -20.08 -14.72 36.05
CA SER A 105 -20.44 -16.11 35.72
C SER A 105 -19.76 -17.15 36.63
N ASP A 106 -18.60 -16.80 37.20
CA ASP A 106 -17.82 -17.65 38.11
C ASP A 106 -18.32 -17.61 39.58
N LYS A 107 -19.23 -16.69 39.93
CA LYS A 107 -19.80 -16.53 41.29
C LYS A 107 -21.19 -17.16 41.48
N ASP A 108 -21.82 -17.60 40.40
CA ASP A 108 -23.18 -18.18 40.40
C ASP A 108 -23.17 -19.73 40.33
N HIS A 109 -22.02 -20.37 40.55
CA HIS A 109 -21.83 -21.82 40.72
C HIS A 109 -21.16 -22.11 42.08
#